data_AF-A0A2A4XBB8-F1
#
_entry.id   AF-A0A2A4XBB8-F1
#
_cell.length_a   1.000
_cell.length_b   1.000
_cell.length_c   1.000
_cell.angle_alpha   90.00
_cell.angle_beta   90.00
_cell.angle_gamma   90.00
#
_symmetry.space_group_name_H-M   'P 1'
#
loop_
_entity.id
_entity.type
_entity.pdbx_description
1 polymer ?
#
loop_
_entity_poly.entity_id
_entity_poly.type
_entity_poly.pdbx_seq_one_letter_code
_entity_poly.pdbx_strand_id
1 'polypeptide(L)'
;MTAVSRRSLGKRFLSASIRIVLCFVFAYVPSTQAGTIVRISTGIGDYSIELLDDSAPGTVQNFLNYVNRNDYNGTYIHRAVDNFVVQGGGYRFRLFEGPIDVPSDPPIQNEFGASNTRGTVAMAKIDGDPDSATNQWFINVADNSATLDTSNGGFTVFGVVLGDGMVTVDEIDALPFVSLGAKASNAPHITPTYTDPRDFLYINAEVTQRFSSAPHVFESGTGLLITSVSIDAGADLISMNFNVVASSPNVVIRANAESAIPRRDSFEGIAEYSTVDGRLRIPSLEVNLNGSISVATNVVFVLTDAATASFTLESFDQ
;
A
#
# COMPACT_ATOMS: atom_id res chain seq x y z
N MET A 1 34.27 -95.46 33.36
CA MET A 1 35.67 -94.99 33.28
C MET A 1 35.70 -93.82 32.31
N THR A 2 36.46 -92.75 32.63
CA THR A 2 36.62 -91.51 31.84
C THR A 2 35.32 -90.69 31.67
N ALA A 3 35.27 -89.36 31.66
CA ALA A 3 36.25 -88.28 31.53
C ALA A 3 35.50 -86.94 31.72
N VAL A 4 36.19 -85.90 32.23
CA VAL A 4 36.20 -84.51 31.71
C VAL A 4 34.88 -83.71 31.91
N SER A 5 34.79 -82.43 32.32
CA SER A 5 35.69 -81.27 32.27
C SER A 5 35.22 -80.21 33.29
N ARG A 6 36.15 -79.43 33.83
CA ARG A 6 35.91 -78.22 34.62
C ARG A 6 35.30 -77.11 33.74
N ARG A 7 34.34 -76.34 34.27
CA ARG A 7 34.04 -74.98 33.79
C ARG A 7 33.97 -74.00 34.96
N SER A 8 34.83 -73.00 34.90
CA SER A 8 34.95 -71.89 35.84
C SER A 8 33.85 -70.84 35.64
N LEU A 9 33.33 -70.32 36.75
CA LEU A 9 32.40 -69.20 36.80
C LEU A 9 33.09 -67.88 36.41
N GLY A 10 32.84 -67.41 35.18
CA GLY A 10 33.18 -66.05 34.74
C GLY A 10 32.02 -65.10 35.00
N LYS A 11 32.21 -64.10 35.86
CA LYS A 11 31.26 -63.02 36.15
C LYS A 11 30.99 -62.21 34.88
N ARG A 12 29.73 -62.19 34.43
CA ARG A 12 29.26 -61.33 33.33
C ARG A 12 29.05 -59.91 33.85
N PHE A 13 29.85 -58.97 33.36
CA PHE A 13 29.58 -57.53 33.49
C PHE A 13 28.42 -57.17 32.56
N LEU A 14 27.31 -56.72 33.14
CA LEU A 14 26.18 -56.16 32.39
C LEU A 14 26.53 -54.70 32.03
N SER A 15 26.81 -54.45 30.76
CA SER A 15 26.94 -53.10 30.20
C SER A 15 25.55 -52.47 30.12
N ALA A 16 25.24 -51.53 31.01
CA ALA A 16 24.03 -50.72 30.94
C ALA A 16 24.17 -49.67 29.83
N SER A 17 23.53 -49.91 28.70
CA SER A 17 23.46 -48.96 27.59
C SER A 17 22.49 -47.82 27.93
N ILE A 18 23.03 -46.67 28.33
CA ILE A 18 22.27 -45.42 28.51
C ILE A 18 21.82 -44.94 27.12
N ARG A 19 20.52 -45.02 26.85
CA ARG A 19 19.91 -44.37 25.68
C ARG A 19 19.67 -42.90 26.02
N ILE A 20 20.51 -42.01 25.51
CA ILE A 20 20.25 -40.57 25.52
C ILE A 20 19.10 -40.32 24.55
N VAL A 21 17.91 -40.02 25.10
CA VAL A 21 16.79 -39.48 24.32
C VAL A 21 17.09 -38.01 24.08
N LEU A 22 17.49 -37.67 22.85
CA LEU A 22 17.65 -36.29 22.41
C LEU A 22 16.25 -35.69 22.22
N CYS A 23 15.72 -35.02 23.25
CA CYS A 23 14.53 -34.20 23.10
C CYS A 23 14.90 -32.97 22.27
N PHE A 24 14.53 -32.96 20.99
CA PHE A 24 14.49 -31.74 20.19
C PHE A 24 13.36 -30.86 20.74
N VAL A 25 13.72 -29.91 21.60
CA VAL A 25 12.86 -28.76 21.89
C VAL A 25 12.90 -27.90 20.63
N PHE A 26 11.89 -28.01 19.78
CA PHE A 26 11.62 -27.00 18.76
C PHE A 26 11.28 -25.72 19.52
N ALA A 27 12.24 -24.80 19.62
CA ALA A 27 11.95 -23.44 20.01
C ALA A 27 10.99 -22.87 18.96
N TYR A 28 9.74 -22.66 19.34
CA TYR A 28 8.80 -21.88 18.54
C TYR A 28 9.33 -20.45 18.57
N VAL A 29 10.01 -20.04 17.49
CA VAL A 29 10.29 -18.63 17.27
C VAL A 29 8.96 -18.06 16.77
N PRO A 30 8.25 -17.23 17.53
CA PRO A 30 7.12 -16.51 16.96
C PRO A 30 7.67 -15.67 15.83
N SER A 31 7.30 -16.01 14.59
CA SER A 31 7.48 -15.10 13.47
C SER A 31 6.59 -13.90 13.79
N THR A 32 7.19 -12.80 14.21
CA THR A 32 6.52 -11.50 14.12
C THR A 32 6.31 -11.26 12.64
N GLN A 33 5.10 -11.51 12.12
CA GLN A 33 4.75 -11.05 10.78
C GLN A 33 4.88 -9.52 10.83
N ALA A 34 5.63 -8.94 9.90
CA ALA A 34 5.56 -7.50 9.67
C ALA A 34 4.09 -7.12 9.35
N GLY A 35 3.66 -5.91 9.69
CA GLY A 35 2.31 -5.49 9.32
C GLY A 35 2.11 -5.49 7.81
N THR A 36 0.88 -5.70 7.36
CA THR A 36 0.52 -5.54 5.95
C THR A 36 0.88 -4.13 5.48
N ILE A 37 1.50 -3.99 4.31
CA ILE A 37 1.92 -2.68 3.79
C ILE A 37 1.02 -2.23 2.65
N VAL A 38 0.48 -1.02 2.78
CA VAL A 38 -0.31 -0.38 1.73
C VAL A 38 0.44 0.85 1.23
N ARG A 39 0.70 0.90 -0.08
CA ARG A 39 1.24 2.08 -0.74
C ARG A 39 0.11 2.99 -1.16
N ILE A 40 0.21 4.26 -0.78
CA ILE A 40 -0.65 5.34 -1.27
C ILE A 40 0.12 6.11 -2.33
N SER A 41 -0.37 6.08 -3.57
CA SER A 41 0.21 6.86 -4.67
C SER A 41 -0.52 8.18 -4.81
N THR A 42 0.19 9.29 -5.00
CA THR A 42 -0.43 10.61 -5.18
C THR A 42 0.18 11.39 -6.35
N GLY A 43 -0.41 12.55 -6.67
CA GLY A 43 0.09 13.46 -7.69
C GLY A 43 1.40 14.20 -7.33
N ILE A 44 1.81 14.19 -6.06
CA ILE A 44 2.99 14.94 -5.57
C ILE A 44 4.06 14.05 -4.92
N GLY A 45 3.84 12.73 -4.86
CA GLY A 45 4.73 11.79 -4.21
C GLY A 45 3.96 10.64 -3.58
N ASP A 46 4.64 9.53 -3.34
CA ASP A 46 4.02 8.35 -2.75
C ASP A 46 4.44 8.21 -1.29
N TYR A 47 3.63 7.49 -0.50
CA TYR A 47 3.99 7.07 0.85
C TYR A 47 3.41 5.69 1.14
N SER A 48 3.95 5.02 2.16
CA SER A 48 3.48 3.69 2.56
C SER A 48 2.98 3.72 4.00
N ILE A 49 1.99 2.88 4.28
CA ILE A 49 1.41 2.66 5.60
C ILE A 49 1.69 1.21 5.98
N GLU A 50 2.27 0.98 7.16
CA GLU A 50 2.25 -0.33 7.82
C GLU A 50 0.98 -0.43 8.66
N LEU A 51 0.17 -1.45 8.40
CA LEU A 51 -1.08 -1.70 9.12
C LEU A 51 -0.80 -2.44 10.43
N LEU A 52 -1.57 -2.10 11.46
CA LEU A 52 -1.48 -2.68 12.80
C LEU A 52 -2.42 -3.89 12.91
N ASP A 53 -2.14 -4.92 12.11
CA ASP A 53 -2.99 -6.10 11.89
C ASP A 53 -3.45 -6.76 13.21
N ASP A 54 -2.56 -6.84 14.21
CA ASP A 54 -2.87 -7.44 15.52
C ASP A 54 -3.61 -6.50 16.47
N SER A 55 -3.43 -5.17 16.33
CA SER A 55 -3.97 -4.18 17.28
C SER A 55 -5.39 -3.73 16.94
N ALA A 56 -5.73 -3.68 15.65
CA ALA A 56 -7.04 -3.26 15.15
C ALA A 56 -7.51 -4.17 13.99
N PRO A 57 -7.67 -5.48 14.22
CA PRO A 57 -7.88 -6.47 13.15
C PRO A 57 -9.16 -6.22 12.35
N GLY A 58 -10.27 -5.82 12.99
CA GLY A 58 -11.52 -5.51 12.29
C GLY A 58 -11.39 -4.28 11.40
N THR A 59 -10.66 -3.28 11.87
CA THR A 59 -10.40 -2.02 11.17
C THR A 59 -9.47 -2.20 9.99
N VAL A 60 -8.37 -2.94 10.18
CA VAL A 60 -7.45 -3.33 9.11
C VAL A 60 -8.18 -4.13 8.04
N GLN A 61 -8.96 -5.15 8.43
CA GLN A 61 -9.72 -5.95 7.48
C GLN A 61 -10.70 -5.09 6.68
N ASN A 62 -11.40 -4.16 7.34
CA ASN A 62 -12.28 -3.21 6.68
C ASN A 62 -11.53 -2.32 5.67
N PHE A 63 -10.41 -1.71 6.06
CA PHE A 63 -9.58 -0.90 5.16
C PHE A 63 -9.08 -1.70 3.95
N LEU A 64 -8.59 -2.91 4.18
CA LEU A 64 -8.12 -3.81 3.13
C LEU A 64 -9.26 -4.25 2.19
N ASN A 65 -10.51 -4.34 2.65
CA ASN A 65 -11.64 -4.63 1.77
C ASN A 65 -11.79 -3.54 0.69
N TYR A 66 -11.68 -2.26 1.07
CA TYR A 66 -11.73 -1.15 0.12
C TYR A 66 -10.50 -1.14 -0.80
N VAL A 67 -9.30 -1.35 -0.27
CA VAL A 67 -8.06 -1.44 -1.06
C VAL A 67 -8.17 -2.56 -2.12
N ASN A 68 -8.55 -3.77 -1.71
CA ASN A 68 -8.64 -4.94 -2.60
C ASN A 68 -9.75 -4.84 -3.66
N ARG A 69 -10.77 -3.99 -3.43
CA ARG A 69 -11.81 -3.68 -4.42
C ARG A 69 -11.47 -2.48 -5.30
N ASN A 70 -10.29 -1.87 -5.14
CA ASN A 70 -9.88 -0.62 -5.77
C ASN A 70 -10.80 0.57 -5.42
N ASP A 71 -11.53 0.51 -4.29
CA ASP A 71 -12.49 1.55 -3.90
C ASP A 71 -11.80 2.90 -3.59
N TYR A 72 -10.53 2.88 -3.23
CA TYR A 72 -9.73 4.09 -3.00
C TYR A 72 -9.05 4.64 -4.26
N ASN A 73 -9.01 3.88 -5.36
CA ASN A 73 -8.40 4.35 -6.60
C ASN A 73 -9.24 5.48 -7.21
N GLY A 74 -8.55 6.57 -7.56
CA GLY A 74 -9.17 7.80 -8.05
C GLY A 74 -10.01 8.56 -7.02
N THR A 75 -9.90 8.23 -5.72
CA THR A 75 -10.44 9.10 -4.66
C THR A 75 -9.53 10.31 -4.45
N TYR A 76 -10.01 11.36 -3.79
CA TYR A 76 -9.19 12.53 -3.48
C TYR A 76 -9.14 12.80 -1.98
N ILE A 77 -8.08 13.47 -1.53
CA ILE A 77 -8.01 14.02 -0.18
C ILE A 77 -9.05 15.15 -0.09
N HIS A 78 -10.11 14.93 0.67
CA HIS A 78 -11.25 15.84 0.72
C HIS A 78 -11.16 16.86 1.86
N ARG A 79 -10.21 16.67 2.77
CA ARG A 79 -9.99 17.56 3.92
C ARG A 79 -8.55 17.45 4.42
N ALA A 80 -7.80 18.55 4.33
CA ALA A 80 -6.56 18.75 5.09
C ALA A 80 -6.76 19.92 6.07
N VAL A 81 -6.32 19.73 7.31
CA VAL A 81 -6.35 20.76 8.34
C VAL A 81 -4.99 20.81 9.00
N ASP A 82 -4.33 21.95 8.79
CA ASP A 82 -3.00 22.24 9.31
C ASP A 82 -2.89 21.95 10.80
N ASN A 83 -1.78 21.31 11.19
CA ASN A 83 -1.51 20.86 12.56
C ASN A 83 -2.60 19.94 13.16
N PHE A 84 -3.37 19.24 12.31
CA PHE A 84 -4.38 18.29 12.76
C PHE A 84 -4.33 17.00 11.93
N VAL A 85 -5.05 16.95 10.80
CA VAL A 85 -5.19 15.72 10.01
C VAL A 85 -5.34 15.96 8.52
N VAL A 86 -4.88 14.98 7.74
CA VAL A 86 -5.17 14.82 6.31
C VAL A 86 -6.12 13.64 6.13
N GLN A 87 -7.28 13.84 5.52
CA GLN A 87 -8.39 12.89 5.48
C GLN A 87 -8.85 12.58 4.04
N GLY A 88 -9.08 11.29 3.78
CA GLY A 88 -9.42 10.77 2.45
C GLY A 88 -10.35 9.55 2.47
N GLY A 89 -10.51 8.92 1.31
CA GLY A 89 -11.21 7.64 1.13
C GLY A 89 -12.74 7.70 0.99
N GLY A 90 -13.36 8.84 1.27
CA GLY A 90 -14.83 8.97 1.30
C GLY A 90 -15.48 9.34 -0.03
N TYR A 91 -14.74 10.03 -0.92
CA TYR A 91 -15.34 10.71 -2.06
C TYR A 91 -14.53 10.57 -3.35
N ARG A 92 -15.25 10.58 -4.48
CA ARG A 92 -14.70 10.72 -5.84
C ARG A 92 -15.31 11.94 -6.50
N PHE A 93 -14.69 12.42 -7.57
CA PHE A 93 -15.28 13.49 -8.38
C PHE A 93 -15.90 12.91 -9.65
N ARG A 94 -17.11 13.34 -9.99
CA ARG A 94 -17.75 13.02 -11.27
C ARG A 94 -18.06 14.29 -12.03
N LEU A 95 -17.58 14.35 -13.28
CA LEU A 95 -17.82 15.49 -14.17
C LEU A 95 -19.32 15.79 -14.27
N PHE A 96 -19.68 17.08 -14.21
CA PHE A 96 -21.06 17.60 -14.24
C PHE A 96 -21.96 17.22 -13.04
N GLU A 97 -21.46 16.47 -12.05
CA GLU A 97 -22.18 16.15 -10.80
C GLU A 97 -21.45 16.71 -9.57
N GLY A 98 -20.12 16.65 -9.55
CA GLY A 98 -19.28 17.10 -8.43
C GLY A 98 -18.81 15.95 -7.54
N PRO A 99 -18.51 16.24 -6.26
CA PRO A 99 -18.20 15.23 -5.24
C PRO A 99 -19.32 14.20 -5.04
N ILE A 100 -19.00 12.92 -5.20
CA ILE A 100 -19.89 11.77 -4.99
C ILE A 100 -19.32 10.85 -3.92
N ASP A 101 -20.18 10.06 -3.27
CA ASP A 101 -19.75 9.09 -2.26
C ASP A 101 -19.08 7.88 -2.91
N VAL A 102 -17.97 7.43 -2.31
CA VAL A 102 -17.51 6.06 -2.48
C VAL A 102 -18.52 5.16 -1.74
N PRO A 103 -19.06 4.10 -2.38
CA PRO A 103 -19.93 3.16 -1.68
C PRO A 103 -19.26 2.62 -0.41
N SER A 104 -19.99 2.66 0.71
CA SER A 104 -19.49 2.21 2.00
C SER A 104 -20.10 0.88 2.42
N ASP A 105 -19.28 0.00 2.98
CA ASP A 105 -19.72 -1.17 3.75
C ASP A 105 -20.44 -0.72 5.05
N PRO A 106 -21.15 -1.64 5.75
CA PRO A 106 -21.70 -1.36 7.07
C PRO A 106 -20.63 -0.88 8.08
N PRO A 107 -21.01 -0.06 9.07
CA PRO A 107 -20.06 0.48 10.02
C PRO A 107 -19.45 -0.62 10.90
N ILE A 108 -18.19 -0.42 11.30
CA ILE A 108 -17.42 -1.33 12.14
C ILE A 108 -17.34 -0.86 13.59
N GLN A 109 -17.15 -1.81 14.50
CA GLN A 109 -16.91 -1.52 15.91
C GLN A 109 -15.58 -0.77 16.09
N ASN A 110 -15.56 0.19 17.01
CA ASN A 110 -14.35 0.92 17.39
C ASN A 110 -13.37 0.00 18.13
N GLU A 111 -12.12 -0.04 17.67
CA GLU A 111 -11.02 -0.82 18.26
C GLU A 111 -9.92 0.11 18.80
N PHE A 112 -10.30 1.28 19.32
CA PHE A 112 -9.33 2.25 19.84
C PHE A 112 -8.42 1.61 20.91
N GLY A 113 -7.12 1.79 20.75
CA GLY A 113 -6.11 1.24 21.66
C GLY A 113 -4.75 1.94 21.56
N ALA A 114 -4.30 2.27 20.35
CA ALA A 114 -3.10 3.07 20.12
C ALA A 114 -3.44 4.57 20.04
N SER A 115 -2.56 5.43 20.59
CA SER A 115 -2.75 6.89 20.64
C SER A 115 -2.60 7.56 19.28
N ASN A 116 -3.44 8.58 19.04
CA ASN A 116 -3.47 9.42 17.84
C ASN A 116 -2.31 10.43 17.81
N THR A 117 -1.09 9.91 17.73
CA THR A 117 0.14 10.70 17.62
C THR A 117 0.52 10.93 16.16
N ARG A 118 1.44 11.86 15.92
CA ARG A 118 1.87 12.20 14.56
C ARG A 118 2.35 10.97 13.77
N GLY A 119 1.89 10.86 12.53
CA GLY A 119 2.22 9.78 11.59
C GLY A 119 1.37 8.52 11.73
N THR A 120 0.45 8.48 12.71
CA THR A 120 -0.53 7.40 12.80
C THR A 120 -1.69 7.61 11.85
N VAL A 121 -2.29 6.51 11.39
CA VAL A 121 -3.46 6.47 10.51
C VAL A 121 -4.64 5.93 11.30
N ALA A 122 -5.77 6.65 11.29
CA ALA A 122 -6.97 6.30 12.05
C ALA A 122 -8.26 6.45 11.24
N MET A 123 -9.32 5.76 11.67
CA MET A 123 -10.63 5.82 10.99
C MET A 123 -11.41 7.06 11.38
N ALA A 124 -11.98 7.76 10.40
CA ALA A 124 -12.92 8.84 10.65
C ALA A 124 -14.30 8.30 11.07
N LYS A 125 -15.02 9.08 11.87
CA LYS A 125 -16.30 8.70 12.48
C LYS A 125 -17.30 9.85 12.45
N ILE A 126 -18.58 9.51 12.57
CA ILE A 126 -19.66 10.45 12.84
C ILE A 126 -19.57 10.88 14.31
N ASP A 127 -19.72 12.19 14.57
CA ASP A 127 -19.68 12.73 15.92
C ASP A 127 -20.83 12.18 16.78
N GLY A 128 -20.51 11.78 18.01
CA GLY A 128 -21.46 11.14 18.94
C GLY A 128 -21.76 9.66 18.68
N ASP A 129 -21.20 9.06 17.63
CA ASP A 129 -21.34 7.63 17.32
C ASP A 129 -19.96 6.95 17.23
N PRO A 130 -19.48 6.30 18.31
CA PRO A 130 -18.17 5.67 18.35
C PRO A 130 -17.98 4.52 17.36
N ASP A 131 -19.04 3.84 16.94
CA ASP A 131 -19.01 2.62 16.11
C ASP A 131 -19.52 2.90 14.69
N SER A 132 -19.22 4.09 14.15
CA SER A 132 -19.74 4.59 12.86
C SER A 132 -18.73 4.57 11.71
N ALA A 133 -17.50 4.09 11.94
CA ALA A 133 -16.43 4.10 10.94
C ALA A 133 -16.78 3.19 9.74
N THR A 134 -16.52 3.66 8.51
CA THR A 134 -16.71 2.89 7.27
C THR A 134 -15.50 2.98 6.35
N ASN A 135 -15.46 3.90 5.38
CA ASN A 135 -14.41 4.00 4.35
C ASN A 135 -13.47 5.19 4.50
N GLN A 136 -13.78 6.14 5.39
CA GLN A 136 -12.96 7.33 5.59
C GLN A 136 -11.88 7.10 6.65
N TRP A 137 -10.68 7.55 6.34
CA TRP A 137 -9.51 7.49 7.21
C TRP A 137 -8.75 8.81 7.16
N PHE A 138 -7.90 9.04 8.15
CA PHE A 138 -7.04 10.20 8.22
C PHE A 138 -5.66 9.86 8.76
N ILE A 139 -4.68 10.70 8.40
CA ILE A 139 -3.33 10.69 8.94
C ILE A 139 -3.21 11.85 9.91
N ASN A 140 -2.70 11.57 11.11
CA ASN A 140 -2.37 12.59 12.10
C ASN A 140 -1.08 13.32 11.67
N VAL A 141 -1.16 14.61 11.33
CA VAL A 141 0.03 15.43 10.98
C VAL A 141 0.65 16.13 12.20
N ALA A 142 -0.05 16.10 13.34
CA ALA A 142 0.42 16.53 14.65
C ALA A 142 0.10 15.47 15.72
N ASP A 143 0.53 15.72 16.97
CA ASP A 143 0.06 14.92 18.11
C ASP A 143 -1.35 15.37 18.53
N ASN A 144 -2.34 14.54 18.22
CA ASN A 144 -3.75 14.80 18.48
C ASN A 144 -4.29 13.98 19.65
N SER A 145 -3.43 13.26 20.38
CA SER A 145 -3.80 12.34 21.46
C SER A 145 -4.67 13.00 22.53
N ALA A 146 -4.39 14.25 22.89
CA ALA A 146 -5.16 14.99 23.88
C ALA A 146 -6.66 15.11 23.55
N THR A 147 -7.02 15.10 22.26
CA THR A 147 -8.43 15.23 21.82
C THR A 147 -8.96 13.91 21.24
N LEU A 148 -8.22 13.28 20.33
CA LEU A 148 -8.71 12.12 19.58
C LEU A 148 -8.65 10.81 20.36
N ASP A 149 -7.92 10.73 21.47
CA ASP A 149 -7.92 9.53 22.31
C ASP A 149 -9.10 9.50 23.30
N THR A 150 -9.74 10.65 23.55
CA THR A 150 -10.80 10.77 24.56
C THR A 150 -12.16 11.13 23.97
N SER A 151 -12.19 11.85 22.85
CA SER A 151 -13.44 12.20 22.16
C SER A 151 -14.02 11.00 21.41
N ASN A 152 -15.36 10.94 21.34
CA ASN A 152 -16.10 9.93 20.59
C ASN A 152 -15.67 8.47 20.85
N GLY A 153 -15.23 8.15 22.07
CA GLY A 153 -14.72 6.82 22.45
C GLY A 153 -13.31 6.50 21.95
N GLY A 154 -12.55 7.49 21.49
CA GLY A 154 -11.24 7.34 20.86
C GLY A 154 -11.35 7.01 19.37
N PHE A 155 -10.39 7.47 18.55
CA PHE A 155 -10.34 7.18 17.11
C PHE A 155 -9.35 6.05 16.84
N THR A 156 -9.84 4.94 16.28
CA THR A 156 -9.04 3.70 16.09
C THR A 156 -7.86 3.95 15.16
N VAL A 157 -6.65 4.01 15.73
CA VAL A 157 -5.39 3.96 15.00
C VAL A 157 -5.17 2.52 14.50
N PHE A 158 -5.02 2.37 13.20
CA PHE A 158 -4.87 1.06 12.54
C PHE A 158 -3.64 0.99 11.62
N GLY A 159 -2.84 2.04 11.55
CA GLY A 159 -1.60 2.04 10.75
C GLY A 159 -0.65 3.15 11.13
N VAL A 160 0.57 3.07 10.59
CA VAL A 160 1.62 4.09 10.73
C VAL A 160 2.28 4.36 9.39
N VAL A 161 2.57 5.63 9.11
CA VAL A 161 3.30 6.03 7.90
C VAL A 161 4.77 5.59 8.03
N LEU A 162 5.28 4.92 6.98
CA LEU A 162 6.63 4.37 6.93
C LEU A 162 7.65 5.32 6.28
N GLY A 163 8.92 5.13 6.65
CA GLY A 163 10.07 5.79 6.03
C GLY A 163 9.95 7.32 6.02
N ASP A 164 10.31 7.93 4.91
CA ASP A 164 10.18 9.38 4.70
C ASP A 164 8.76 9.78 4.24
N GLY A 165 7.77 8.89 4.32
CA GLY A 165 6.42 9.14 3.83
C GLY A 165 5.74 10.35 4.48
N MET A 166 6.13 10.71 5.71
CA MET A 166 5.64 11.93 6.35
C MET A 166 6.09 13.22 5.66
N VAL A 167 7.19 13.22 4.91
CA VAL A 167 7.60 14.38 4.09
C VAL A 167 6.54 14.66 3.03
N THR A 168 6.06 13.62 2.34
CA THR A 168 4.97 13.72 1.37
C THR A 168 3.68 14.18 2.07
N VAL A 169 3.34 13.60 3.23
CA VAL A 169 2.12 13.98 3.97
C VAL A 169 2.15 15.44 4.43
N ASP A 170 3.30 15.94 4.89
CA ASP A 170 3.48 17.36 5.25
C ASP A 170 3.31 18.26 4.03
N GLU A 171 3.81 17.84 2.86
CA GLU A 171 3.60 18.57 1.62
C GLU A 171 2.12 18.63 1.22
N ILE A 172 1.37 17.53 1.43
CA ILE A 172 -0.07 17.48 1.21
C ILE A 172 -0.80 18.48 2.11
N ASP A 173 -0.45 18.54 3.39
CA ASP A 173 -1.05 19.47 4.36
C ASP A 173 -0.76 20.94 4.01
N ALA A 174 0.40 21.21 3.41
CA ALA A 174 0.82 22.55 2.98
C ALA A 174 0.22 23.02 1.64
N LEU A 175 -0.50 22.15 0.91
CA LEU A 175 -1.12 22.53 -0.36
C LEU A 175 -2.23 23.59 -0.16
N PRO A 176 -2.46 24.47 -1.15
CA PRO A 176 -3.68 25.27 -1.17
C PRO A 176 -4.91 24.35 -1.26
N PHE A 177 -6.02 24.79 -0.68
CA PHE A 177 -7.27 24.03 -0.70
C PHE A 177 -8.43 24.85 -1.24
N VAL A 178 -9.44 24.15 -1.74
CA VAL A 178 -10.74 24.70 -2.09
C VAL A 178 -11.83 24.07 -1.22
N SER A 179 -12.85 24.86 -0.89
CA SER A 179 -14.04 24.38 -0.18
C SER A 179 -15.22 24.30 -1.16
N LEU A 180 -15.68 23.08 -1.47
CA LEU A 180 -16.86 22.83 -2.31
C LEU A 180 -18.04 22.21 -1.54
N GLY A 181 -18.01 22.30 -0.20
CA GLY A 181 -19.06 21.78 0.69
C GLY A 181 -18.61 20.61 1.53
N ALA A 182 -19.55 19.89 2.15
CA ALA A 182 -19.24 18.86 3.15
C ALA A 182 -18.31 17.75 2.64
N LYS A 183 -18.42 17.39 1.35
CA LYS A 183 -17.63 16.34 0.70
C LYS A 183 -16.25 16.81 0.19
N ALA A 184 -15.93 18.09 0.39
CA ALA A 184 -14.68 18.73 -0.01
C ALA A 184 -14.52 20.02 0.79
N SER A 185 -14.43 19.90 2.12
CA SER A 185 -14.46 21.04 3.04
C SER A 185 -13.16 21.83 3.03
N ASN A 186 -12.04 21.13 2.89
CA ASN A 186 -10.70 21.68 2.75
C ASN A 186 -9.91 20.78 1.79
N ALA A 187 -10.41 20.61 0.56
CA ALA A 187 -9.83 19.68 -0.40
C ALA A 187 -8.55 20.27 -1.02
N PRO A 188 -7.37 19.68 -0.79
CA PRO A 188 -6.12 20.17 -1.35
C PRO A 188 -6.09 20.04 -2.87
N HIS A 189 -5.40 20.95 -3.53
CA HIS A 189 -5.16 20.91 -4.95
C HIS A 189 -3.69 21.17 -5.29
N ILE A 190 -3.22 20.53 -6.36
CA ILE A 190 -1.80 20.48 -6.73
C ILE A 190 -1.36 21.67 -7.59
N THR A 191 -2.29 22.50 -8.06
CA THR A 191 -1.99 23.71 -8.84
C THR A 191 -2.00 24.96 -7.96
N PRO A 192 -1.34 26.07 -8.36
CA PRO A 192 -1.38 27.32 -7.61
C PRO A 192 -2.78 27.91 -7.42
N THR A 193 -3.70 27.65 -8.36
CA THR A 193 -5.09 28.10 -8.33
C THR A 193 -5.99 26.97 -8.80
N TYR A 194 -7.00 26.62 -8.01
CA TYR A 194 -8.02 25.66 -8.41
C TYR A 194 -8.86 26.19 -9.59
N THR A 195 -8.83 25.49 -10.71
CA THR A 195 -9.58 25.83 -11.93
C THR A 195 -10.29 24.63 -12.56
N ASP A 196 -9.81 23.42 -12.29
CA ASP A 196 -10.31 22.18 -12.84
C ASP A 196 -10.39 21.12 -11.73
N PRO A 197 -11.42 20.24 -11.70
CA PRO A 197 -11.46 19.12 -10.76
C PRO A 197 -10.25 18.19 -10.81
N ARG A 198 -9.52 18.13 -11.93
CA ARG A 198 -8.23 17.41 -12.05
C ARG A 198 -7.13 18.02 -11.19
N ASP A 199 -7.31 19.25 -10.70
CA ASP A 199 -6.36 19.90 -9.81
C ASP A 199 -6.38 19.28 -8.40
N PHE A 200 -7.43 18.54 -8.00
CA PHE A 200 -7.46 17.90 -6.70
C PHE A 200 -6.28 16.95 -6.50
N LEU A 201 -5.87 16.79 -5.24
CA LEU A 201 -4.94 15.74 -4.88
C LEU A 201 -5.65 14.39 -4.83
N TYR A 202 -5.55 13.64 -5.93
CA TYR A 202 -6.05 12.28 -6.04
C TYR A 202 -5.07 11.26 -5.46
N ILE A 203 -5.61 10.10 -5.08
CA ILE A 203 -4.86 8.98 -4.53
C ILE A 203 -5.25 7.65 -5.18
N ASN A 204 -4.33 6.71 -5.13
CA ASN A 204 -4.58 5.27 -5.26
C ASN A 204 -4.05 4.54 -4.04
N ALA A 205 -4.63 3.42 -3.68
CA ALA A 205 -4.15 2.59 -2.56
C ALA A 205 -3.99 1.15 -3.02
N GLU A 206 -2.82 0.57 -2.79
CA GLU A 206 -2.49 -0.78 -3.23
C GLU A 206 -1.75 -1.55 -2.14
N VAL A 207 -2.10 -2.82 -1.94
CA VAL A 207 -1.31 -3.72 -1.06
C VAL A 207 0.00 -4.05 -1.75
N THR A 208 1.10 -3.85 -1.03
CA THR A 208 2.46 -4.17 -1.47
C THR A 208 3.06 -5.20 -0.53
N GLN A 209 3.97 -6.05 -1.03
CA GLN A 209 4.54 -7.10 -0.19
C GLN A 209 5.62 -6.58 0.76
N ARG A 210 6.14 -5.37 0.50
CA ARG A 210 7.18 -4.72 1.30
C ARG A 210 7.18 -3.21 1.10
N PHE A 211 7.86 -2.52 2.01
CA PHE A 211 8.22 -1.12 1.81
C PHE A 211 9.22 -0.98 0.65
N SER A 212 8.97 0.02 -0.19
CA SER A 212 9.85 0.44 -1.28
C SER A 212 9.74 1.94 -1.50
N SER A 213 10.88 2.61 -1.59
CA SER A 213 10.97 4.02 -2.00
C SER A 213 11.13 4.18 -3.52
N ALA A 214 11.14 3.08 -4.29
CA ALA A 214 11.29 3.17 -5.73
C ALA A 214 10.05 3.83 -6.38
N PRO A 215 10.25 4.65 -7.44
CA PRO A 215 9.14 5.30 -8.15
C PRO A 215 8.37 4.32 -9.04
N HIS A 216 9.00 3.20 -9.41
CA HIS A 216 8.42 2.16 -10.25
C HIS A 216 8.62 0.82 -9.55
N VAL A 217 7.52 0.15 -9.21
CA VAL A 217 7.54 -1.11 -8.48
C VAL A 217 6.67 -2.13 -9.21
N PHE A 218 7.25 -3.29 -9.50
CA PHE A 218 6.55 -4.44 -10.03
C PHE A 218 6.50 -5.57 -9.00
N GLU A 219 5.32 -5.79 -8.45
CA GLU A 219 5.01 -6.87 -7.52
C GLU A 219 4.67 -8.13 -8.32
N SER A 220 5.69 -8.92 -8.67
CA SER A 220 5.53 -10.07 -9.57
C SER A 220 4.59 -11.16 -9.02
N GLY A 221 4.42 -11.24 -7.70
CA GLY A 221 3.50 -12.16 -7.05
C GLY A 221 2.02 -11.85 -7.31
N THR A 222 1.67 -10.56 -7.45
CA THR A 222 0.30 -10.09 -7.75
C THR A 222 0.14 -9.66 -9.21
N GLY A 223 1.24 -9.42 -9.91
CA GLY A 223 1.25 -8.84 -11.24
C GLY A 223 0.93 -7.34 -11.26
N LEU A 224 1.04 -6.66 -10.11
CA LEU A 224 0.80 -5.23 -10.00
C LEU A 224 2.07 -4.46 -10.40
N LEU A 225 1.94 -3.51 -11.32
CA LEU A 225 2.95 -2.49 -11.61
C LEU A 225 2.41 -1.14 -11.16
N ILE A 226 3.12 -0.47 -10.26
CA ILE A 226 2.85 0.91 -9.83
C ILE A 226 3.91 1.80 -10.47
N THR A 227 3.49 2.83 -11.20
CA THR A 227 4.42 3.72 -11.92
C THR A 227 3.84 5.13 -12.11
N SER A 228 4.72 6.07 -12.43
CA SER A 228 4.36 7.38 -12.94
C SER A 228 4.87 7.56 -14.36
N VAL A 229 4.03 8.10 -15.23
CA VAL A 229 4.25 8.18 -16.66
C VAL A 229 4.14 9.64 -17.12
N SER A 230 5.18 10.09 -17.82
CA SER A 230 5.16 11.23 -18.71
C SER A 230 4.69 10.77 -20.09
N ILE A 231 3.60 11.36 -20.58
CA ILE A 231 3.03 11.07 -21.88
C ILE A 231 3.47 12.15 -22.86
N ASP A 232 4.00 11.73 -24.01
CA ASP A 232 4.38 12.60 -25.14
C ASP A 232 5.25 13.79 -24.71
N ALA A 233 6.34 13.49 -23.98
CA ALA A 233 7.30 14.47 -23.45
C ALA A 233 6.66 15.50 -22.50
N GLY A 234 5.82 15.02 -21.59
CA GLY A 234 5.20 15.81 -20.52
C GLY A 234 3.95 16.58 -20.96
N ALA A 235 3.33 16.19 -22.08
CA ALA A 235 2.01 16.69 -22.45
C ALA A 235 0.97 16.37 -21.36
N ASP A 236 1.07 15.16 -20.79
CA ASP A 236 0.36 14.76 -19.58
C ASP A 236 1.34 14.08 -18.61
N LEU A 237 1.15 14.30 -17.31
CA LEU A 237 1.87 13.62 -16.23
C LEU A 237 0.85 12.90 -15.35
N ILE A 238 1.00 11.58 -15.22
CA ILE A 238 0.07 10.76 -14.45
C ILE A 238 0.80 9.75 -13.56
N SER A 239 0.20 9.40 -12.43
CA SER A 239 0.50 8.15 -11.71
C SER A 239 -0.58 7.14 -12.08
N MET A 240 -0.21 5.88 -12.30
CA MET A 240 -1.16 4.84 -12.62
C MET A 240 -0.64 3.44 -12.31
N ASN A 241 -1.58 2.51 -12.19
CA ASN A 241 -1.31 1.10 -11.96
C ASN A 241 -1.56 0.30 -13.24
N PHE A 242 -0.83 -0.79 -13.40
CA PHE A 242 -1.08 -1.82 -14.41
C PHE A 242 -1.19 -3.19 -13.75
N ASN A 243 -1.94 -4.09 -14.37
CA ASN A 243 -2.05 -5.48 -13.95
C ASN A 243 -1.59 -6.42 -15.06
N VAL A 244 -0.84 -7.45 -14.70
CA VAL A 244 -0.48 -8.53 -15.62
C VAL A 244 -1.75 -9.29 -16.02
N VAL A 245 -1.98 -9.39 -17.33
CA VAL A 245 -3.09 -10.15 -17.93
C VAL A 245 -2.63 -11.41 -18.66
N ALA A 246 -1.33 -11.50 -18.98
CA ALA A 246 -0.69 -12.72 -19.45
C ALA A 246 0.80 -12.71 -19.08
N SER A 247 1.36 -13.88 -18.77
CA SER A 247 2.79 -14.02 -18.42
C SER A 247 3.54 -15.01 -19.30
N SER A 248 2.85 -15.64 -20.28
CA SER A 248 3.42 -16.61 -21.20
C SER A 248 2.70 -16.55 -22.56
N PRO A 249 3.43 -16.58 -23.71
CA PRO A 249 4.90 -16.61 -23.81
C PRO A 249 5.56 -15.28 -23.47
N ASN A 250 4.79 -14.19 -23.42
CA ASN A 250 5.27 -12.84 -23.10
C ASN A 250 4.49 -12.28 -21.90
N VAL A 251 5.14 -11.37 -21.14
CA VAL A 251 4.46 -10.59 -20.12
C VAL A 251 3.62 -9.51 -20.80
N VAL A 252 2.33 -9.49 -20.51
CA VAL A 252 1.37 -8.48 -20.97
C VAL A 252 0.77 -7.81 -19.75
N ILE A 253 0.92 -6.48 -19.68
CA ILE A 253 0.32 -5.65 -18.65
C ILE A 253 -0.85 -4.86 -19.25
N ARG A 254 -1.85 -4.57 -18.45
CA ARG A 254 -3.01 -3.75 -18.82
C ARG A 254 -3.11 -2.56 -17.89
N ALA A 255 -3.26 -1.36 -18.44
CA ALA A 255 -3.51 -0.16 -17.66
C ALA A 255 -4.83 -0.27 -16.87
N ASN A 256 -4.78 0.06 -15.58
CA ASN A 256 -5.98 0.27 -14.78
C ASN A 256 -6.40 1.74 -14.91
N ALA A 257 -7.36 2.03 -15.78
CA ALA A 257 -7.83 3.40 -16.03
C ALA A 257 -8.40 4.09 -14.79
N GLU A 258 -8.96 3.34 -13.83
CA GLU A 258 -9.51 3.90 -12.59
C GLU A 258 -8.41 4.38 -11.62
N SER A 259 -7.17 3.93 -11.83
CA SER A 259 -6.00 4.36 -11.08
C SER A 259 -5.24 5.52 -11.74
N ALA A 260 -5.67 6.01 -12.90
CA ALA A 260 -4.99 7.13 -13.54
C ALA A 260 -5.28 8.42 -12.78
N ILE A 261 -4.27 8.97 -12.10
CA ILE A 261 -4.37 10.21 -11.34
C ILE A 261 -3.38 11.27 -11.86
N PRO A 262 -3.75 12.56 -11.92
CA PRO A 262 -2.85 13.63 -12.36
C PRO A 262 -1.65 13.78 -11.43
N ARG A 263 -0.48 14.12 -12.00
CA ARG A 263 0.71 14.53 -11.26
C ARG A 263 1.04 15.99 -11.46
N ARG A 264 1.61 16.61 -10.43
CA ARG A 264 2.05 18.01 -10.47
C ARG A 264 3.36 18.16 -11.23
N ASP A 265 4.34 17.33 -10.88
CA ASP A 265 5.71 17.45 -11.34
C ASP A 265 6.23 16.13 -11.92
N SER A 266 7.12 16.28 -12.90
CA SER A 266 7.99 15.20 -13.37
C SER A 266 9.14 14.97 -12.37
N PHE A 267 9.87 13.87 -12.52
CA PHE A 267 11.03 13.55 -11.69
C PHE A 267 12.06 12.75 -12.49
N GLU A 268 13.29 12.70 -11.98
CA GLU A 268 14.37 11.94 -12.59
C GLU A 268 14.03 10.45 -12.64
N GLY A 269 14.05 9.88 -13.85
CA GLY A 269 13.71 8.47 -14.06
C GLY A 269 12.21 8.19 -14.13
N ILE A 270 11.33 9.20 -14.29
CA ILE A 270 9.92 8.98 -14.64
C ILE A 270 9.81 8.08 -15.89
N ALA A 271 8.76 7.26 -15.96
CA ALA A 271 8.52 6.45 -17.15
C ALA A 271 8.03 7.35 -18.29
N GLU A 272 8.37 7.00 -19.53
CA GLU A 272 7.97 7.77 -20.72
C GLU A 272 7.09 6.90 -21.63
N TYR A 273 5.89 7.37 -21.94
CA TYR A 273 5.04 6.80 -22.96
C TYR A 273 4.95 7.73 -24.16
N SER A 274 5.19 7.21 -25.37
CA SER A 274 5.02 7.96 -26.61
C SER A 274 3.90 7.36 -27.45
N THR A 275 2.92 8.19 -27.81
CA THR A 275 1.82 7.80 -28.71
C THR A 275 2.28 7.62 -30.15
N VAL A 276 3.42 8.21 -30.52
CA VAL A 276 4.02 8.12 -31.86
C VAL A 276 4.49 6.69 -32.17
N ASP A 277 5.04 6.01 -31.18
CA ASP A 277 5.62 4.67 -31.34
C ASP A 277 5.00 3.60 -30.43
N GLY A 278 4.03 4.00 -29.60
CA GLY A 278 3.28 3.10 -28.71
C GLY A 278 4.13 2.46 -27.62
N ARG A 279 5.28 3.04 -27.24
CA ARG A 279 6.19 2.44 -26.26
C ARG A 279 6.17 3.16 -24.92
N LEU A 280 5.94 2.38 -23.86
CA LEU A 280 6.17 2.74 -22.47
C LEU A 280 7.58 2.30 -22.07
N ARG A 281 8.39 3.25 -21.62
CA ARG A 281 9.79 3.06 -21.24
C ARG A 281 9.97 3.37 -19.76
N ILE A 282 10.44 2.40 -18.99
CA ILE A 282 10.70 2.55 -17.57
C ILE A 282 12.22 2.44 -17.36
N PRO A 283 12.91 3.55 -17.04
CA PRO A 283 14.36 3.56 -16.93
C PRO A 283 14.92 2.57 -15.89
N SER A 284 14.23 2.48 -14.75
CA SER A 284 14.58 1.58 -13.64
C SER A 284 13.31 1.07 -13.00
N LEU A 285 13.15 -0.26 -12.91
CA LEU A 285 12.00 -0.93 -12.34
C LEU A 285 12.45 -1.85 -11.20
N GLU A 286 12.02 -1.55 -9.98
CA GLU A 286 12.20 -2.49 -8.87
C GLU A 286 11.23 -3.66 -9.07
N VAL A 287 11.76 -4.87 -9.16
CA VAL A 287 10.97 -6.10 -9.28
C VAL A 287 11.05 -6.83 -7.95
N ASN A 288 9.91 -7.00 -7.32
CA ASN A 288 9.78 -7.79 -6.12
C ASN A 288 9.17 -9.16 -6.44
N LEU A 289 9.91 -10.22 -6.11
CA LEU A 289 9.48 -11.60 -6.21
C LEU A 289 9.44 -12.21 -4.80
N ASN A 290 8.29 -12.09 -4.15
CA ASN A 290 8.04 -12.67 -2.82
C ASN A 290 9.11 -12.30 -1.80
N GLY A 291 9.48 -11.01 -1.76
CA GLY A 291 10.49 -10.43 -0.88
C GLY A 291 11.91 -10.41 -1.45
N SER A 292 12.18 -11.13 -2.55
CA SER A 292 13.46 -11.05 -3.26
C SER A 292 13.43 -9.88 -4.24
N ILE A 293 14.35 -8.94 -4.07
CA ILE A 293 14.44 -7.74 -4.93
C ILE A 293 15.48 -7.91 -6.02
N SER A 294 15.08 -7.55 -7.24
CA SER A 294 15.98 -7.22 -8.34
C SER A 294 15.58 -5.87 -8.93
N VAL A 295 16.47 -5.30 -9.73
CA VAL A 295 16.19 -4.09 -10.52
C VAL A 295 16.39 -4.45 -11.98
N ALA A 296 15.36 -4.22 -12.79
CA ALA A 296 15.47 -4.26 -14.25
C ALA A 296 15.63 -2.82 -14.75
N THR A 297 16.49 -2.62 -15.75
CA THR A 297 16.71 -1.30 -16.34
C THR A 297 16.29 -1.28 -17.81
N ASN A 298 16.05 -0.09 -18.37
CA ASN A 298 15.63 0.07 -19.76
C ASN A 298 14.45 -0.84 -20.15
N VAL A 299 13.46 -0.97 -19.25
CA VAL A 299 12.29 -1.81 -19.48
C VAL A 299 11.40 -1.15 -20.51
N VAL A 300 11.03 -1.87 -21.57
CA VAL A 300 10.18 -1.38 -22.64
C VAL A 300 8.97 -2.28 -22.79
N PHE A 301 7.80 -1.67 -22.70
CA PHE A 301 6.51 -2.28 -23.03
C PHE A 301 5.95 -1.62 -24.29
N VAL A 302 5.47 -2.39 -25.26
CA VAL A 302 4.84 -1.91 -26.50
C VAL A 302 3.33 -2.09 -26.40
N LEU A 303 2.56 -1.07 -26.73
CA LEU A 303 1.10 -1.14 -26.83
C LEU A 303 0.74 -2.14 -27.93
N THR A 304 0.09 -3.24 -27.55
CA THR A 304 -0.33 -4.32 -28.45
C THR A 304 -1.84 -4.38 -28.65
N ASP A 305 -2.61 -3.81 -27.73
CA ASP A 305 -4.06 -3.64 -27.87
C ASP A 305 -4.51 -2.30 -27.28
N ALA A 306 -4.81 -1.35 -28.16
CA ALA A 306 -5.29 -0.02 -27.78
C ALA A 306 -6.71 -0.04 -27.18
N ALA A 307 -7.55 -1.02 -27.52
CA ALA A 307 -8.94 -1.08 -27.02
C ALA A 307 -8.98 -1.43 -25.53
N THR A 308 -8.02 -2.22 -25.07
CA THR A 308 -7.89 -2.60 -23.67
C THR A 308 -6.73 -1.90 -22.95
N ALA A 309 -5.98 -1.02 -23.64
CA ALA A 309 -4.75 -0.42 -23.15
C ALA A 309 -3.76 -1.49 -22.62
N SER A 310 -3.56 -2.56 -23.40
CA SER A 310 -2.64 -3.64 -23.06
C SER A 310 -1.29 -3.46 -23.76
N PHE A 311 -0.22 -3.69 -23.01
CA PHE A 311 1.15 -3.57 -23.47
C PHE A 311 1.91 -4.87 -23.25
N THR A 312 2.72 -5.28 -24.22
CA THR A 312 3.57 -6.47 -24.15
C THR A 312 5.00 -6.06 -23.88
N LEU A 313 5.66 -6.75 -22.95
CA LEU A 313 7.09 -6.58 -22.68
C LEU A 313 7.90 -6.86 -23.96
N GLU A 314 8.65 -5.87 -24.42
CA GLU A 314 9.51 -5.93 -25.61
C GLU A 314 10.96 -6.21 -25.22
N SER A 315 11.50 -5.51 -24.21
CA SER A 315 12.89 -5.66 -23.77
C SER A 315 13.11 -5.17 -22.34
N PHE A 316 14.21 -5.59 -21.73
CA PHE A 316 14.77 -5.03 -20.50
C PHE A 316 16.25 -5.45 -20.40
N ASP A 317 17.02 -4.72 -19.62
CA ASP A 317 18.39 -5.04 -19.23
C ASP A 317 18.42 -5.55 -17.78
N GLN A 318 19.31 -6.52 -17.50
CA GLN A 318 19.51 -7.14 -16.18
C GLN A 318 20.96 -7.00 -15.72
#